data_AF-A0A6L7A3C8-F1
#
_entry.id   AF-A0A6L7A3C8-F1
#
_cell.length_a   1.000
_cell.length_b   1.000
_cell.length_c   1.000
_cell.angle_alpha   90.00
_cell.angle_beta   90.00
_cell.angle_gamma   90.00
#
_symmetry.space_group_name_H-M   'P 1'
#
loop_
_entity.id
_entity.type
_entity.pdbx_description
1 polymer ?
#
loop_
_entity_poly.entity_id
_entity_poly.type
_entity_poly.pdbx_seq_one_letter_code
_entity_poly.pdbx_strand_id
1 'polypeptide(L)'
;MPLTSGEFAVLKALVSHPREPLSRDKLMNLARGREYSAMERSIDVQISRLRRMVEEDPAHPRYIQTVWGLGYVFVPDGSKA
;
A
#
# COMPACT_ATOMS: atom_id res chain seq x y z
N MET A 1 9.62 -5.88 -12.78
CA MET A 1 9.93 -4.46 -12.57
C MET A 1 10.41 -4.32 -11.14
N PRO A 2 11.58 -3.70 -10.86
CA PRO A 2 12.06 -3.57 -9.48
C PRO A 2 11.19 -2.62 -8.67
N LEU A 3 11.00 -2.89 -7.38
CA LEU A 3 10.38 -1.98 -6.42
C LEU A 3 11.28 -0.75 -6.23
N THR A 4 10.70 0.44 -6.28
CA THR A 4 11.35 1.64 -5.77
C THR A 4 11.36 1.64 -4.24
N SER A 5 12.24 2.44 -3.62
CA SER A 5 12.30 2.59 -2.16
C SER A 5 10.95 3.06 -1.57
N GLY A 6 10.28 4.02 -2.22
CA GLY A 6 8.95 4.48 -1.82
C GLY A 6 7.88 3.38 -1.83
N GLU A 7 7.78 2.65 -2.94
CA GLU A 7 6.83 1.53 -3.07
C GLU A 7 7.13 0.44 -2.03
N PHE A 8 8.40 0.14 -1.77
CA PHE A 8 8.80 -0.77 -0.70
C PHE A 8 8.40 -0.23 0.69
N ALA A 9 8.60 1.05 0.97
CA ALA A 9 8.23 1.67 2.23
C ALA A 9 6.71 1.61 2.47
N VAL A 10 5.89 1.87 1.45
CA VAL A 10 4.43 1.74 1.54
C VAL A 10 4.02 0.28 1.75
N LEU A 11 4.61 -0.66 0.99
CA LEU A 11 4.34 -2.08 1.18
C LEU A 11 4.72 -2.53 2.59
N LYS A 12 5.89 -2.11 3.08
CA LYS A 12 6.36 -2.39 4.44
C LYS A 12 5.40 -1.86 5.50
N ALA A 13 4.91 -0.63 5.35
CA ALA A 13 3.94 -0.04 6.27
C ALA A 13 2.65 -0.88 6.34
N LEU A 14 2.12 -1.29 5.18
CA LEU A 14 0.93 -2.13 5.07
C LEU A 14 1.13 -3.51 5.72
N VAL A 15 2.20 -4.23 5.36
CA VAL A 15 2.41 -5.60 5.89
C VAL A 15 2.77 -5.64 7.37
N SER A 16 3.30 -4.53 7.91
CA SER A 16 3.57 -4.39 9.35
C SER A 16 2.29 -4.16 10.17
N HIS A 17 1.17 -3.83 9.53
CA HIS A 17 -0.14 -3.60 10.17
C HIS A 17 -1.22 -4.45 9.48
N PRO A 18 -1.11 -5.80 9.54
CA PRO A 18 -2.06 -6.68 8.87
C PRO A 18 -3.46 -6.50 9.44
N ARG A 19 -4.47 -6.46 8.56
CA ARG A 19 -5.89 -6.24 8.88
C ARG A 19 -6.20 -4.90 9.57
N GLU A 20 -5.27 -3.96 9.55
CA GLU A 20 -5.50 -2.60 10.03
C GLU A 20 -5.67 -1.64 8.84
N PRO A 21 -6.84 -1.01 8.68
CA PRO A 21 -7.01 0.04 7.68
C PRO A 21 -6.12 1.25 7.98
N LEU A 22 -5.27 1.62 7.03
CA LEU A 22 -4.40 2.78 7.11
C LEU A 22 -4.90 3.87 6.16
N SER A 23 -5.05 5.09 6.68
CA SER A 23 -5.36 6.25 5.85
C SER A 23 -4.21 6.62 4.93
N ARG A 24 -4.49 7.37 3.87
CA ARG A 24 -3.45 7.89 2.96
C ARG A 24 -2.40 8.69 3.72
N ASP A 25 -2.81 9.58 4.62
CA ASP A 25 -1.89 10.38 5.42
C ASP A 25 -1.07 9.51 6.39
N LYS A 26 -1.68 8.48 6.98
CA LYS A 26 -0.97 7.53 7.84
C LYS A 26 0.05 6.72 7.04
N LEU A 27 -0.30 6.25 5.84
CA LEU A 27 0.62 5.58 4.92
C LEU A 27 1.77 6.49 4.51
N MET A 28 1.47 7.74 4.15
CA MET A 28 2.51 8.74 3.87
C MET A 28 3.45 8.91 5.07
N ASN A 29 2.93 9.07 6.28
CA ASN A 29 3.75 9.28 7.47
C ASN A 29 4.58 8.06 7.86
N LEU A 30 4.04 6.85 7.70
CA LEU A 30 4.77 5.60 7.96
C LEU A 30 5.83 5.33 6.89
N ALA A 31 5.55 5.66 5.63
CA ALA A 31 6.49 5.54 4.53
C ALA A 31 7.59 6.62 4.58
N ARG A 32 7.28 7.81 5.13
CA ARG A 32 8.16 8.97 5.40
C ARG A 32 9.32 8.74 6.38
N GLY A 33 9.70 7.49 6.65
CA GLY A 33 11.02 7.20 7.21
C GLY A 33 12.17 7.69 6.31
N ARG A 34 13.39 7.18 6.50
CA ARG A 34 14.62 7.62 5.82
C ARG A 34 14.60 7.66 4.28
N GLU A 35 13.55 7.16 3.64
CA GLU A 35 13.50 6.83 2.21
C GLU A 35 12.48 7.66 1.41
N TYR A 36 11.52 8.36 2.03
CA TYR A 36 10.48 9.08 1.31
C TYR A 36 10.90 10.51 0.95
N SER A 37 11.22 10.74 -0.32
CA SER A 37 11.53 12.07 -0.86
C SER A 37 10.25 12.85 -1.18
N ALA A 38 10.30 14.18 -1.10
CA ALA A 38 9.22 15.08 -1.51
C ALA A 38 8.80 14.92 -3.00
N MET A 39 9.62 14.23 -3.82
CA MET A 39 9.31 13.92 -5.22
C MET A 39 8.51 12.62 -5.41
N GLU A 40 8.19 11.90 -4.34
CA GLU A 40 7.46 10.64 -4.47
C GLU A 40 5.99 10.83 -4.88
N ARG A 41 5.51 9.89 -5.70
CA ARG A 41 4.14 9.88 -6.22
C ARG A 41 3.14 9.68 -5.07
N SER A 42 1.88 10.05 -5.31
CA SER A 42 0.80 9.84 -4.35
C SER A 42 0.65 8.36 -3.95
N ILE A 43 0.14 8.12 -2.73
CA ILE A 43 -0.16 6.78 -2.23
C ILE A 43 -0.96 5.97 -3.25
N ASP A 44 -1.99 6.55 -3.85
CA ASP A 44 -2.86 5.83 -4.79
C ASP A 44 -2.10 5.33 -6.03
N VAL A 45 -1.11 6.09 -6.51
CA VAL A 45 -0.23 5.66 -7.60
C VAL A 45 0.70 4.54 -7.13
N GLN A 46 1.27 4.66 -5.93
CA GLN A 46 2.12 3.61 -5.37
C GLN A 46 1.32 2.30 -5.17
N ILE A 47 0.11 2.39 -4.62
CA ILE A 47 -0.81 1.25 -4.44
C ILE A 47 -1.18 0.62 -5.78
N SER A 48 -1.50 1.43 -6.80
CA SER A 48 -1.79 0.91 -8.15
C SER A 48 -0.62 0.09 -8.71
N ARG A 49 0.61 0.54 -8.50
CA ARG A 49 1.81 -0.18 -8.92
C ARG A 49 2.06 -1.43 -8.09
N LEU A 50 1.94 -1.34 -6.77
CA LEU A 50 2.06 -2.48 -5.87
C LEU A 50 1.07 -3.57 -6.24
N ARG A 51 -0.21 -3.23 -6.50
CA ARG A 51 -1.21 -4.20 -6.95
C ARG A 51 -0.82 -4.90 -8.24
N ARG A 52 -0.29 -4.17 -9.23
CA ARG A 52 0.24 -4.79 -10.46
C ARG A 52 1.41 -5.75 -10.23
N MET A 53 2.08 -5.66 -9.09
CA MET A 53 3.23 -6.50 -8.76
C MET A 53 2.87 -7.70 -7.89
N VAL A 54 1.88 -7.58 -7.00
CA VAL A 54 1.59 -8.59 -5.97
C VAL A 54 0.24 -9.28 -6.15
N GLU A 55 -0.69 -8.69 -6.90
CA GLU A 55 -2.01 -9.25 -7.14
C GLU A 55 -2.01 -10.06 -8.44
N GLU A 56 -2.78 -11.15 -8.45
CA GLU A 56 -3.08 -11.89 -9.69
C GLU A 56 -3.95 -11.04 -10.63
N ASP A 57 -4.99 -10.40 -10.08
CA ASP A 57 -5.82 -9.40 -10.77
C ASP A 57 -5.82 -8.07 -10.00
N PRO A 58 -5.11 -7.04 -10.48
CA PRO A 58 -5.07 -5.73 -9.84
C PRO A 58 -6.42 -5.00 -9.76
N ALA A 59 -7.40 -5.36 -10.61
CA ALA A 59 -8.75 -4.80 -10.56
C ALA A 59 -9.60 -5.42 -9.43
N HIS A 60 -9.27 -6.65 -9.02
CA HIS A 60 -9.89 -7.39 -7.92
C HIS A 60 -8.84 -7.78 -6.87
N PRO A 61 -8.27 -6.78 -6.15
CA PRO A 61 -7.12 -7.01 -5.28
C PRO A 61 -7.48 -7.93 -4.11
N ARG A 62 -6.70 -9.00 -3.94
CA ARG A 62 -6.81 -9.96 -2.83
C ARG A 62 -6.12 -9.43 -1.58
N TYR A 63 -4.91 -8.92 -1.71
CA TYR A 63 -4.06 -8.58 -0.55
C TYR A 63 -4.18 -7.12 -0.12
N ILE A 64 -4.02 -6.17 -1.05
CA ILE A 64 -4.05 -4.73 -0.75
C ILE A 64 -5.44 -4.21 -1.10
N GLN A 65 -6.36 -4.26 -0.14
CA GLN A 65 -7.76 -3.91 -0.35
C GLN A 65 -8.02 -2.42 -0.10
N THR A 66 -9.06 -1.88 -0.74
CA THR A 66 -9.51 -0.51 -0.53
C THR A 66 -10.56 -0.49 0.59
N VAL A 67 -10.35 0.35 1.60
CA VAL A 67 -11.38 0.71 2.57
C VAL A 67 -11.92 2.09 2.20
N TRP A 68 -13.11 2.11 1.58
CA TRP A 68 -13.71 3.32 1.04
C TRP A 68 -13.89 4.39 2.13
N GLY A 69 -13.50 5.63 1.81
CA GLY A 69 -13.53 6.75 2.75
C GLY A 69 -12.37 6.78 3.76
N LEU A 70 -11.52 5.75 3.81
CA LEU A 70 -10.42 5.66 4.77
C LEU A 70 -9.06 5.54 4.08
N GLY A 71 -8.84 4.48 3.31
CA GLY A 71 -7.54 4.21 2.69
C GLY A 71 -7.39 2.76 2.27
N TYR A 72 -6.31 2.11 2.72
CA TYR A 72 -5.92 0.78 2.28
C TYR A 72 -5.57 -0.13 3.44
N VAL A 73 -5.77 -1.43 3.25
CA VAL A 73 -5.52 -2.46 4.25
C VAL A 73 -4.82 -3.64 3.60
N PHE A 74 -3.87 -4.24 4.31
CA PHE A 74 -3.28 -5.50 3.90
C PHE A 74 -4.00 -6.67 4.56
N VAL A 75 -4.45 -7.63 3.74
CA VAL A 75 -5.14 -8.83 4.19
C VAL A 75 -4.39 -10.07 3.72
N PRO A 76 -3.59 -10.72 4.59
CA PRO A 76 -2.69 -11.81 4.20
C PRO A 76 -3.39 -13.02 3.57
N ASP A 77 -4.60 -13.32 4.01
CA ASP A 77 -5.38 -14.48 3.57
C ASP A 77 -6.40 -14.14 2.45
N GLY A 78 -6.48 -12.87 2.04
CA GLY A 78 -7.43 -12.43 1.03
C GLY A 78 -8.89 -12.42 1.46
N SER A 79 -9.18 -12.56 2.76
CA SER A 79 -10.52 -12.34 3.31
C SER A 79 -10.95 -10.88 3.09
N LYS A 80 -12.26 -10.58 3.08
CA LYS A 80 -12.69 -9.17 3.02
C LYS A 80 -12.30 -8.47 4.31
N ALA A 81 -11.67 -7.31 4.18
CA ALA A 81 -11.41 -6.39 5.29
C ALA A 81 -12.69 -5.72 5.81
#